data_AF-A0A0J0YB89-F1
#
_entry.id   AF-A0A0J0YB89-F1
#
_cell.length_a   1.000
_cell.length_b   1.000
_cell.length_c   1.000
_cell.angle_alpha   90.00
_cell.angle_beta   90.00
_cell.angle_gamma   90.00
#
_symmetry.space_group_name_H-M   'P 1'
#
loop_
_entity.id
_entity.type
_entity.pdbx_description
1 polymer ?
#
loop_
_entity_poly.entity_id
_entity_poly.type
_entity_poly.pdbx_seq_one_letter_code
_entity_poly.pdbx_strand_id
1 'polypeptide(L)'
;MNKPERIPYDAAFKKLFSNRLVMEHLISGLIDPIEGMDLAGLLNFEKAQMLGSEYFGPHLRKRSNDIVWQLPLKEDGKSLLVVIMLE
;
A
#
# COMPACT_ATOMS: atom_id res chain seq x y z
N MET A 1 -18.98 33.76 -7.35
CA MET A 1 -17.76 32.96 -7.12
C MET A 1 -18.18 31.55 -6.77
N ASN A 2 -17.92 30.57 -7.65
CA ASN A 2 -18.20 29.16 -7.35
C ASN A 2 -17.18 28.69 -6.32
N LYS A 3 -17.65 28.18 -5.16
CA LYS A 3 -16.79 27.45 -4.22
C LYS A 3 -16.19 26.26 -4.97
N PRO A 4 -14.87 26.03 -4.91
CA PRO A 4 -14.31 24.80 -5.45
C PRO A 4 -14.99 23.63 -4.75
N GLU A 5 -15.64 22.75 -5.52
CA GLU A 5 -16.11 21.47 -5.00
C GLU A 5 -14.93 20.79 -4.32
N ARG A 6 -15.10 20.43 -3.04
CA ARG A 6 -14.09 19.64 -2.33
C ARG A 6 -13.94 18.35 -3.11
N ILE A 7 -12.83 18.19 -3.85
CA ILE A 7 -12.37 16.85 -4.24
C ILE A 7 -12.34 16.06 -2.93
N PRO A 8 -13.08 14.94 -2.81
CA PRO A 8 -12.99 14.11 -1.62
C PRO A 8 -11.52 13.78 -1.43
N TYR A 9 -10.92 14.20 -0.32
CA TYR A 9 -9.48 14.07 -0.10
C TYR A 9 -9.03 12.62 -0.33
N ASP A 10 -9.92 11.67 -0.06
CA ASP A 10 -9.73 10.23 -0.27
C ASP A 10 -9.46 9.88 -1.73
N ALA A 11 -10.08 10.56 -2.70
CA ALA A 11 -9.80 10.32 -4.11
C ALA A 11 -8.37 10.75 -4.48
N ALA A 12 -7.90 11.86 -3.92
CA ALA A 12 -6.53 12.35 -4.13
C ALA A 12 -5.52 11.43 -3.43
N PHE A 13 -5.77 11.05 -2.18
CA PHE A 13 -4.93 10.10 -1.43
C PHE A 13 -4.92 8.72 -2.07
N LYS A 14 -6.06 8.25 -2.57
CA LYS A 14 -6.14 6.99 -3.31
C LYS A 14 -5.23 7.03 -4.53
N LYS A 15 -5.31 8.10 -5.34
CA LYS A 15 -4.42 8.28 -6.49
C LYS A 15 -2.94 8.33 -6.09
N LEU A 16 -2.62 8.99 -4.98
CA LEU A 16 -1.25 9.10 -4.46
C LEU A 16 -0.70 7.75 -4.02
N PHE A 17 -1.45 7.01 -3.19
CA PHE A 17 -1.02 5.73 -2.62
C PHE A 17 -1.19 4.53 -3.56
N SER A 18 -1.91 4.70 -4.68
CA SER A 18 -1.88 3.77 -5.81
C SER A 18 -0.61 3.91 -6.66
N ASN A 19 0.27 4.89 -6.39
CA ASN A 19 1.57 4.99 -7.06
C ASN A 19 2.61 4.10 -6.37
N ARG A 20 3.21 3.17 -7.13
CA ARG A 20 4.22 2.23 -6.64
C ARG A 20 5.42 2.92 -5.98
N LEU A 21 5.94 3.99 -6.58
CA LEU A 21 7.11 4.70 -6.06
C LEU A 21 6.82 5.40 -4.74
N VAL A 22 5.62 5.99 -4.61
CA VAL A 22 5.19 6.59 -3.33
C VAL A 22 5.12 5.53 -2.24
N MET A 23 4.51 4.38 -2.55
CA MET A 23 4.42 3.25 -1.62
C MET A 23 5.80 2.70 -1.26
N GLU A 24 6.71 2.56 -2.22
CA GLU A 24 8.09 2.12 -2.01
C GLU A 24 8.85 3.07 -1.08
N HIS A 25 8.77 4.38 -1.32
CA HIS A 25 9.36 5.39 -0.44
C HIS A 25 8.73 5.39 0.96
N LEU A 26 7.40 5.19 1.04
CA LEU A 26 6.69 5.10 2.30
C LEU A 26 7.24 3.94 3.14
N ILE A 27 7.33 2.75 2.57
CA ILE A 27 7.84 1.55 3.25
C ILE A 27 9.31 1.72 3.63
N SER A 28 10.13 2.20 2.70
CA SER A 28 11.57 2.39 2.93
C SER A 28 11.87 3.48 3.95
N GLY A 29 10.95 4.44 4.15
CA GLY A 29 11.14 5.57 5.06
C GLY A 29 10.45 5.44 6.42
N LEU A 30 9.43 4.59 6.56
CA LEU A 30 8.65 4.46 7.80
C LEU A 30 8.91 3.16 8.57
N ILE A 31 9.37 2.11 7.90
CA ILE A 31 9.61 0.84 8.58
C ILE A 31 11.03 0.87 9.13
N ASP A 32 11.13 1.24 10.40
CA ASP A 32 12.36 1.04 11.17
C ASP A 32 12.71 -0.46 11.18
N PRO A 33 14.01 -0.81 11.20
CA PRO A 33 14.44 -2.20 11.28
C PRO A 33 13.83 -2.89 12.50
N ILE A 34 13.02 -3.91 12.29
CA ILE A 34 12.46 -4.73 13.37
C ILE A 34 13.50 -5.79 13.70
N GLU A 35 13.97 -5.83 14.96
CA GLU A 35 14.99 -6.80 15.42
C GLU A 35 16.29 -6.77 14.58
N GLY A 36 16.63 -5.61 14.00
CA GLY A 36 17.81 -5.45 13.15
C GLY A 36 17.65 -5.95 11.70
N MET A 37 16.45 -6.37 11.31
CA MET A 37 16.13 -6.79 9.96
C MET A 37 15.68 -5.60 9.11
N ASP A 38 16.39 -5.32 8.02
CA ASP A 38 15.98 -4.34 7.00
C ASP A 38 14.84 -4.95 6.15
N LEU A 39 13.60 -4.72 6.59
CA LEU A 39 12.43 -5.26 5.91
C LEU A 39 12.31 -4.72 4.48
N ALA A 40 12.64 -3.45 4.23
CA ALA A 40 12.60 -2.86 2.90
C ALA A 40 13.63 -3.53 1.97
N GLY A 41 14.83 -3.83 2.48
CA GLY A 41 15.87 -4.58 1.79
C GLY A 41 15.44 -5.99 1.36
N LEU A 42 14.46 -6.60 2.03
CA LEU A 42 13.95 -7.94 1.71
C LEU A 42 12.82 -7.94 0.68
N LEU A 43 12.23 -6.79 0.34
CA LEU A 43 11.07 -6.69 -0.53
C LEU A 43 11.46 -6.49 -2.00
N ASN A 44 10.73 -7.14 -2.90
CA ASN A 44 10.85 -6.93 -4.34
C ASN A 44 9.80 -5.90 -4.80
N PHE A 45 10.17 -4.62 -4.73
CA PHE A 45 9.29 -3.52 -5.14
C PHE A 45 8.98 -3.49 -6.63
N GLU A 46 9.82 -4.09 -7.49
CA GLU A 46 9.55 -4.17 -8.93
C GLU A 46 8.40 -5.13 -9.23
N LYS A 47 8.24 -6.18 -8.41
CA LYS A 47 7.14 -7.14 -8.50
C LYS A 47 5.95 -6.79 -7.60
N ALA A 48 5.96 -5.62 -6.98
CA ALA A 48 4.84 -5.17 -6.17
C ALA A 48 3.61 -4.96 -7.05
N GLN A 49 2.48 -5.51 -6.63
CA GLN A 49 1.21 -5.37 -7.34
C GLN A 49 0.12 -4.86 -6.41
N MET A 50 -0.70 -3.95 -6.94
CA MET A 50 -1.91 -3.54 -6.25
C MET A 50 -2.97 -4.60 -6.47
N LEU A 51 -3.52 -5.13 -5.38
CA LEU A 51 -4.60 -6.10 -5.46
C LEU A 51 -5.91 -5.38 -5.76
N GLY A 52 -6.67 -5.92 -6.71
CA GLY A 52 -7.97 -5.39 -7.11
C GLY A 52 -8.98 -5.38 -5.96
N SER A 53 -10.14 -4.79 -6.21
CA SER A 53 -11.24 -4.64 -5.25
C SER A 53 -11.78 -5.96 -4.66
N GLU A 54 -11.38 -7.10 -5.21
CA GLU A 54 -11.85 -8.44 -4.84
C GLU A 54 -10.88 -9.20 -3.92
N TYR A 55 -9.86 -8.56 -3.34
CA TYR A 55 -8.98 -9.25 -2.41
C TYR A 55 -9.66 -9.49 -1.05
N PHE A 56 -10.01 -10.75 -0.78
CA PHE A 56 -10.57 -11.23 0.48
C PHE A 56 -9.53 -12.04 1.25
N GLY A 57 -8.91 -11.43 2.27
CA GLY A 57 -8.22 -12.19 3.31
C GLY A 57 -9.22 -12.71 4.35
N PRO A 58 -8.96 -13.84 5.05
CA PRO A 58 -9.89 -14.44 6.01
C PRO A 58 -10.29 -13.52 7.17
N HIS A 59 -9.54 -12.44 7.40
CA HIS A 59 -9.79 -11.46 8.47
C HIS A 59 -9.97 -10.01 7.97
N LEU A 60 -9.88 -9.77 6.65
CA LEU A 60 -9.97 -8.43 6.06
C LEU A 60 -11.25 -8.29 5.23
N ARG A 61 -12.28 -7.69 5.83
CA ARG A 61 -13.42 -7.14 5.08
C ARG A 61 -13.02 -5.74 4.61
N LYS A 62 -12.59 -5.62 3.35
CA LYS A 62 -12.09 -4.36 2.81
C LYS A 62 -13.23 -3.36 2.58
N ARG A 63 -13.01 -2.08 2.91
CA ARG A 63 -13.89 -0.96 2.51
C ARG A 63 -13.57 -0.60 1.06
N SER A 64 -14.53 -0.09 0.29
CA SER A 64 -14.36 0.26 -1.14
C SER A 64 -13.23 1.28 -1.41
N ASN A 65 -12.80 2.01 -0.37
CA ASN A 65 -11.77 3.03 -0.44
C ASN A 65 -10.35 2.55 -0.14
N ASP A 66 -10.17 1.38 0.48
CA ASP A 66 -8.84 0.94 0.89
C ASP A 66 -7.96 0.58 -0.32
N ILE A 67 -6.64 0.72 -0.15
CA ILE A 67 -5.63 0.24 -1.09
C ILE A 67 -4.91 -0.94 -0.47
N VAL A 68 -4.69 -2.00 -1.26
CA VAL A 68 -3.93 -3.17 -0.81
C VAL A 68 -2.82 -3.42 -1.81
N TRP A 69 -1.59 -3.41 -1.31
CA TRP A 69 -0.41 -3.79 -2.04
C TRP A 69 0.05 -5.18 -1.59
N GLN A 70 0.35 -6.03 -2.55
CA GLN A 70 1.11 -7.24 -2.33
C GLN A 70 2.56 -6.98 -2.73
N LEU A 71 3.47 -7.19 -1.79
CA LEU A 71 4.89 -7.05 -1.97
C LEU A 71 5.58 -8.39 -1.77
N PRO A 72 6.01 -9.07 -2.84
CA PRO A 72 6.78 -10.29 -2.72
C PRO A 72 8.09 -10.04 -1.97
N LEU A 73 8.48 -10.99 -1.12
CA LEU A 73 9.86 -11.06 -0.65
C LEU A 73 10.77 -11.46 -1.81
N LYS A 74 12.03 -11.00 -1.78
CA LYS A 74 13.06 -11.38 -2.75
C LYS A 74 13.36 -12.88 -2.69
N GLU A 75 13.28 -13.44 -1.48
CA GLU A 75 13.50 -14.85 -1.18
C GLU A 75 12.19 -15.47 -0.65
N ASP A 76 12.02 -16.78 -0.78
CA ASP A 76 10.98 -17.59 -0.12
C ASP A 76 9.56 -17.56 -0.70
N GLY A 77 9.30 -16.83 -1.79
CA GLY A 77 8.01 -16.83 -2.50
C GLY A 77 6.81 -16.30 -1.69
N LYS A 78 7.06 -15.82 -0.47
CA LYS A 78 6.06 -15.18 0.40
C LYS A 78 5.84 -13.73 -0.01
N SER A 79 4.78 -13.12 0.51
CA SER A 79 4.50 -11.69 0.28
C SER A 79 4.04 -11.01 1.54
N LEU A 80 4.46 -9.76 1.71
CA LEU A 80 3.88 -8.82 2.66
C LEU A 80 2.64 -8.19 2.02
N LEU A 81 1.60 -7.98 2.83
CA LEU A 81 0.42 -7.22 2.43
C LEU A 81 0.44 -5.88 3.17
N VAL A 82 0.36 -4.80 2.41
CA VAL A 82 0.27 -3.44 2.95
C VAL A 82 -1.12 -2.92 2.66
N VAL A 83 -1.86 -2.64 3.73
CA VAL A 83 -3.23 -2.13 3.68
C VAL A 83 -3.19 -0.66 4.07
N ILE A 84 -3.61 0.22 3.15
CA ILE A 84 -3.79 1.64 3.41
C ILE A 84 -5.28 1.88 3.49
N MET A 85 -5.73 2.18 4.71
CA MET A 85 -7.12 2.50 4.99
C MET A 85 -7.32 4.00 4.79
N LEU A 86 -8.28 4.35 3.95
CA LEU A 86 -8.72 5.73 3.74
C LEU A 86 -10.13 5.85 4.34
N GLU A 87 -10.43 7.00 4.94
CA GLU A 87 -11.76 7.27 5.50
C GLU A 87 -12.84 7.48 4.42
#